data_AF-A0A7R9MSI2-F1
#
_entry.id   AF-A0A7R9MSI2-F1
#
_cell.length_a   1.000
_cell.length_b   1.000
_cell.length_c   1.000
_cell.angle_alpha   90.00
_cell.angle_beta   90.00
_cell.angle_gamma   90.00
#
_symmetry.space_group_name_H-M   'P 1'
#
loop_
_entity.id
_entity.type
_entity.pdbx_description
1 polymer ?
#
loop_
_entity_poly.entity_id
_entity_poly.type
_entity_poly.pdbx_seq_one_letter_code
_entity_poly.pdbx_strand_id
1 'polypeptide(L)'
;MKKLVNQFVKGIEYKLVKDEFESDLGSVRVPFGRLDMSDQHLHQNLTFLLSTIEKHKPSTSIVPFITRVLIQSEPSKEEFALKFWDYVDGYEARNAEAVDDEADDKGDDKALTSL
;
A
#
# COMPACT_ATOMS: atom_id res chain seq x y z
N MET A 1 0.56 -8.58 32.32
CA MET A 1 1.31 -7.38 31.84
C MET A 1 2.25 -7.64 30.67
N LYS A 2 3.10 -8.69 30.67
CA LYS A 2 4.09 -8.92 29.59
C LYS A 2 3.52 -8.96 28.16
N LYS A 3 2.31 -9.52 27.96
CA LYS A 3 1.66 -9.63 26.64
C LYS A 3 1.26 -8.26 26.06
N LEU A 4 0.68 -7.38 26.88
CA LEU A 4 0.27 -6.03 26.46
C LEU A 4 1.48 -5.16 26.14
N VAL A 5 2.54 -5.23 26.95
CA VAL A 5 3.79 -4.50 26.68
C VAL A 5 4.40 -4.96 25.35
N ASN A 6 4.42 -6.27 25.09
CA ASN A 6 4.92 -6.79 23.81
C ASN A 6 4.07 -6.34 22.61
N GLN A 7 2.73 -6.32 22.76
CA GLN A 7 1.85 -5.82 21.70
C GLN A 7 2.02 -4.32 21.48
N PHE A 8 2.25 -3.55 22.54
CA PHE A 8 2.48 -2.11 22.42
C PHE A 8 3.81 -1.81 21.73
N VAL A 9 4.89 -2.50 22.10
CA VAL A 9 6.23 -2.27 21.55
C VAL A 9 6.37 -2.77 20.12
N LYS A 10 5.74 -3.90 19.77
CA LYS A 10 5.84 -4.52 18.44
C LYS A 10 4.63 -4.28 17.55
N GLY A 11 3.60 -3.66 18.08
CA GLY A 11 2.36 -3.39 17.37
C GLY A 11 2.56 -2.32 16.32
N ILE A 12 1.90 -2.49 15.19
CA ILE A 12 1.82 -1.47 14.15
C ILE A 12 0.36 -1.08 14.07
N GLU A 13 0.10 0.20 14.30
CA GLU A 13 -1.23 0.77 14.09
C GLU A 13 -1.41 1.09 12.61
N TYR A 14 -2.55 0.70 12.06
CA TYR A 14 -2.96 1.08 10.72
C TYR A 14 -4.42 1.50 10.74
N LYS A 15 -4.74 2.44 9.86
CA LYS A 15 -6.09 2.95 9.67
C LYS A 15 -6.38 3.10 8.19
N LEU A 16 -7.61 2.83 7.82
CA LEU A 16 -8.12 3.18 6.50
C LEU A 16 -8.44 4.67 6.50
N VAL A 17 -7.81 5.41 5.60
CA VAL A 17 -8.10 6.83 5.35
C VAL A 17 -8.90 6.89 4.06
N LYS A 18 -10.13 7.39 4.15
CA LYS A 18 -11.00 7.58 2.98
C LYS A 18 -10.38 8.63 2.05
N ASP A 19 -10.49 8.42 0.75
CA ASP A 19 -10.05 9.41 -0.24
C ASP A 19 -10.97 10.65 -0.21
N GLU A 20 -10.39 11.84 -0.43
CA GLU A 20 -11.14 13.10 -0.37
C GLU A 20 -12.04 13.31 -1.59
N PHE A 21 -11.66 12.75 -2.75
CA PHE A 21 -12.34 12.95 -4.02
C PHE A 21 -13.19 11.73 -4.39
N GLU A 22 -12.69 10.52 -4.11
CA GLU A 22 -13.38 9.28 -4.42
C GLU A 22 -13.99 8.62 -3.19
N SER A 23 -15.32 8.69 -3.06
CA SER A 23 -16.03 8.25 -1.86
C SER A 23 -15.90 6.76 -1.55
N ASP A 24 -15.57 5.98 -2.58
CA ASP A 24 -15.57 4.52 -2.57
C ASP A 24 -14.14 3.96 -2.46
N LEU A 25 -13.13 4.84 -2.46
CA LEU A 25 -11.73 4.48 -2.25
C LEU A 25 -11.22 4.93 -0.88
N GLY A 26 -10.21 4.22 -0.43
CA GLY A 26 -9.43 4.58 0.75
C GLY A 26 -8.05 3.96 0.69
N SER A 27 -7.13 4.54 1.44
CA SER A 27 -5.74 4.11 1.50
C SER A 27 -5.33 3.71 2.91
N VAL A 28 -4.42 2.74 2.99
CA VAL A 28 -3.77 2.30 4.23
C VAL A 28 -2.27 2.47 4.03
N ARG A 29 -1.65 3.38 4.79
CA ARG A 29 -0.21 3.65 4.70
C ARG A 29 0.50 3.13 5.94
N VAL A 30 1.35 2.12 5.76
CA VAL A 30 1.96 1.36 6.87
C VAL A 30 3.39 0.96 6.51
N PRO A 31 4.38 1.20 7.39
CA PRO A 31 5.71 0.67 7.19
C PRO A 31 5.73 -0.84 7.46
N PHE A 32 6.16 -1.65 6.48
CA PHE A 32 6.29 -3.11 6.64
C PHE A 32 7.72 -3.57 6.93
N GLY A 33 8.71 -2.68 6.86
CA GLY A 33 10.10 -3.02 7.11
C GLY A 33 11.05 -1.85 6.99
N ARG A 34 12.32 -2.09 7.31
CA ARG A 34 13.44 -1.16 7.07
C ARG A 34 14.28 -1.66 5.89
N LEU A 35 14.93 -0.73 5.18
CA LEU A 35 15.76 -1.04 4.00
C LEU A 35 16.96 -1.95 4.32
N ASP A 36 17.39 -2.01 5.59
CA ASP A 36 18.50 -2.85 6.05
C ASP A 36 18.06 -4.29 6.43
N MET A 37 16.76 -4.60 6.36
CA MET A 37 16.25 -5.95 6.61
C MET A 37 16.52 -6.87 5.42
N SER A 38 16.61 -8.18 5.67
CA SER A 38 16.73 -9.18 4.60
C SER A 38 15.43 -9.33 3.82
N ASP A 39 15.55 -9.70 2.54
CA ASP A 39 14.42 -9.93 1.64
C ASP A 39 13.41 -10.93 2.21
N GLN A 40 13.89 -11.98 2.90
CA GLN A 40 13.03 -12.97 3.54
C GLN A 40 12.14 -12.35 4.62
N HIS A 41 12.69 -11.46 5.45
CA HIS A 41 11.91 -10.77 6.48
C HIS A 41 10.95 -9.76 5.86
N LEU A 42 11.37 -9.02 4.85
CA LEU A 42 10.52 -8.08 4.12
C LEU A 42 9.33 -8.78 3.46
N HIS A 43 9.58 -9.91 2.79
CA HIS A 43 8.55 -10.74 2.17
C HIS A 43 7.55 -11.26 3.21
N GLN A 44 8.04 -11.83 4.32
CA GLN A 44 7.17 -12.31 5.41
C GLN A 44 6.30 -11.20 6.00
N ASN A 45 6.87 -10.01 6.24
CA ASN A 45 6.14 -8.87 6.80
C ASN A 45 5.06 -8.39 5.83
N LEU A 46 5.39 -8.29 4.54
CA LEU A 46 4.46 -7.87 3.50
C LEU A 46 3.28 -8.84 3.37
N THR A 47 3.54 -10.14 3.23
CA THR A 47 2.51 -11.18 3.16
C THR A 47 1.62 -11.16 4.39
N PHE A 48 2.22 -11.02 5.58
CA PHE A 48 1.49 -10.94 6.84
C PHE A 48 0.59 -9.70 6.89
N LEU A 49 1.09 -8.54 6.47
CA LEU A 49 0.34 -7.28 6.45
C LEU A 49 -0.86 -7.37 5.51
N LEU A 50 -0.66 -7.78 4.26
CA LEU A 50 -1.72 -7.88 3.26
C LEU A 50 -2.80 -8.89 3.70
N SER A 51 -2.38 -10.07 4.18
CA SER A 51 -3.30 -11.08 4.74
C SER A 51 -4.08 -10.58 5.95
N THR A 52 -3.47 -9.71 6.77
CA THR A 52 -4.13 -9.14 7.95
C THR A 52 -5.16 -8.08 7.55
N ILE A 53 -4.83 -7.23 6.58
CA ILE A 53 -5.76 -6.24 6.03
C ILE A 53 -6.96 -6.94 5.39
N GLU A 54 -6.71 -7.98 4.59
CA GLU A 54 -7.77 -8.77 3.93
C GLU A 54 -8.75 -9.38 4.94
N LYS A 55 -8.28 -9.84 6.10
CA LYS A 55 -9.14 -10.38 7.17
C LYS A 55 -10.08 -9.35 7.81
N HIS A 56 -9.78 -8.06 7.67
CA HIS A 56 -10.62 -6.98 8.17
C HIS A 56 -11.62 -6.46 7.13
N LYS A 57 -11.70 -7.09 5.95
CA LYS A 57 -12.68 -6.71 4.95
C LYS A 57 -14.11 -6.88 5.49
N PRO A 58 -15.04 -5.94 5.17
CA PRO A 58 -16.44 -6.12 5.49
C PRO A 58 -17.01 -7.37 4.80
N SER A 59 -17.85 -8.14 5.50
CA SER A 59 -18.49 -9.34 4.95
C SER A 59 -19.44 -9.06 3.76
N THR A 60 -19.81 -7.80 3.56
CA THR A 60 -20.67 -7.34 2.46
C THR A 60 -19.88 -6.99 1.18
N SER A 61 -18.55 -7.15 1.15
CA SER A 61 -17.76 -6.79 -0.03
C SER A 61 -18.08 -7.74 -1.20
N ILE A 62 -18.73 -7.21 -2.24
CA ILE A 62 -19.00 -7.91 -3.50
C ILE A 62 -17.80 -7.77 -4.45
N VAL A 63 -17.02 -6.69 -4.29
CA VAL A 63 -15.83 -6.36 -5.09
C VAL A 63 -14.53 -6.73 -4.36
N PRO A 64 -13.41 -6.89 -5.09
CA PRO A 64 -12.09 -7.06 -4.48
C PRO A 64 -11.79 -5.93 -3.49
N PHE A 65 -11.33 -6.28 -2.29
CA PHE A 65 -11.12 -5.30 -1.22
C PHE A 65 -9.81 -4.52 -1.43
N ILE A 66 -8.75 -5.22 -1.85
CA ILE A 66 -7.46 -4.62 -2.23
C ILE A 66 -7.44 -4.45 -3.74
N THR A 67 -7.34 -3.20 -4.20
CA THR A 67 -7.30 -2.87 -5.64
C THR A 67 -5.89 -2.62 -6.15
N ARG A 68 -5.03 -2.00 -5.34
CA ARG A 68 -3.65 -1.68 -5.69
C ARG A 68 -2.75 -1.69 -4.45
N VAL A 69 -1.51 -2.14 -4.63
CA VAL A 69 -0.45 -2.06 -3.62
C VAL A 69 0.73 -1.31 -4.21
N LEU A 70 1.17 -0.28 -3.50
CA LEU A 70 2.31 0.55 -3.86
C LEU A 70 3.36 0.47 -2.76
N ILE A 71 4.62 0.32 -3.16
CA ILE A 71 5.76 0.38 -2.26
C ILE A 71 6.46 1.71 -2.46
N GLN A 72 6.68 2.42 -1.36
CA GLN A 72 7.44 3.66 -1.32
C GLN A 72 8.56 3.55 -0.28
N SER A 73 9.69 4.19 -0.56
CA SER A 73 10.78 4.33 0.41
C SER A 73 11.13 5.79 0.60
N GLU A 74 10.93 6.32 1.81
CA GLU A 74 11.30 7.68 2.14
C GLU A 74 12.84 7.83 2.18
N PRO A 75 13.41 8.95 1.68
CA PRO A 75 12.73 10.19 1.28
C PRO A 75 12.27 10.24 -0.19
N SER A 76 12.44 9.15 -0.96
CA SER A 76 12.02 9.14 -2.37
C SER A 76 10.49 9.25 -2.49
N LYS A 77 10.06 9.97 -3.52
CA LYS A 77 8.65 10.06 -3.93
C LYS A 77 8.25 8.95 -4.90
N GLU A 78 9.20 8.12 -5.31
CA GLU A 78 8.95 7.02 -6.24
C GLU A 78 8.09 5.94 -5.59
N GLU A 79 7.11 5.48 -6.35
CA GLU A 79 6.18 4.43 -5.95
C GLU A 79 6.27 3.28 -6.94
N PHE A 80 6.43 2.07 -6.41
CA PHE A 80 6.51 0.85 -7.21
C PHE A 80 5.24 0.04 -7.05
N ALA A 81 4.54 -0.19 -8.16
CA ALA A 81 3.37 -1.06 -8.17
C ALA A 81 3.79 -2.52 -7.99
N LEU A 82 3.14 -3.22 -7.07
CA LEU A 82 3.40 -4.62 -6.77
C LEU A 82 2.28 -5.51 -7.30
N LYS A 83 2.66 -6.67 -7.84
CA LYS A 83 1.77 -7.79 -8.16
C LYS A 83 1.29 -8.49 -6.89
N PHE A 84 0.37 -7.84 -6.16
CA PHE A 84 -0.05 -8.27 -4.83
C PHE A 84 -0.84 -9.60 -4.80
N TRP A 85 -1.38 -10.02 -5.94
CA TRP A 85 -2.05 -11.32 -6.12
C TRP A 85 -1.11 -12.51 -5.91
N ASP A 86 0.20 -12.32 -5.99
CA ASP A 86 1.18 -13.37 -5.67
C ASP A 86 1.33 -13.60 -4.14
N TYR A 87 0.74 -12.73 -3.32
CA TYR A 87 0.90 -12.69 -1.86
C TYR A 87 -0.38 -12.92 -1.07
N VAL A 88 -1.55 -12.79 -1.71
CA VAL A 88 -2.86 -12.92 -1.07
C VAL A 88 -3.78 -13.77 -1.93
N ASP A 89 -4.33 -14.81 -1.33
CA ASP A 89 -5.27 -15.71 -2.00
C ASP A 89 -6.58 -14.98 -2.36
N GLY A 90 -7.21 -15.37 -3.46
CA GLY A 90 -8.51 -14.84 -3.89
C GLY A 90 -8.43 -13.63 -4.83
N TYR A 91 -7.22 -13.25 -5.26
CA TYR A 91 -6.97 -12.23 -6.28
C TYR A 91 -6.38 -12.88 -7.54
N GLU A 92 -6.88 -12.53 -8.71
CA GLU A 92 -6.34 -12.97 -10.00
C GLU A 92 -5.73 -11.78 -10.75
N ALA A 93 -4.69 -12.03 -11.55
CA ALA A 93 -3.97 -10.99 -12.31
C ALA A 93 -4.91 -10.11 -13.16
N ARG A 94 -6.00 -10.68 -13.68
CA ARG A 94 -6.98 -9.98 -14.52
C ARG A 94 -7.82 -8.94 -13.76
N ASN A 95 -7.92 -9.05 -12.43
CA ASN A 95 -8.67 -8.09 -11.61
C ASN A 95 -7.88 -6.79 -11.34
N ALA A 96 -6.59 -6.73 -11.72
CA ALA A 96 -5.69 -5.60 -11.48
C ALA A 96 -5.39 -4.74 -12.73
N GLU A 97 -5.85 -5.14 -13.92
CA GLU A 97 -5.60 -4.43 -15.19
C GLU A 97 -6.48 -3.18 -15.41
N ALA A 98 -7.20 -2.70 -14.38
CA ALA A 98 -8.05 -1.51 -14.51
C ALA A 98 -7.30 -0.17 -14.36
N VAL A 99 -5.97 -0.16 -14.20
CA VAL A 99 -5.21 1.08 -13.97
C VAL A 99 -3.83 1.01 -14.61
N ASP A 100 -3.79 1.06 -15.94
CA ASP A 100 -2.60 1.49 -16.68
C ASP A 100 -2.96 2.77 -17.45
N ASP A 101 -2.05 3.73 -17.38
CA ASP A 101 -2.01 5.04 -18.04
C ASP A 101 -3.07 6.10 -17.68
N GLU A 102 -2.68 7.07 -16.85
CA GLU A 102 -2.58 8.50 -17.22
C GLU A 102 -1.96 9.28 -16.04
N ALA A 103 -0.63 9.30 -15.96
CA ALA A 103 0.11 10.30 -15.19
C ALA A 103 0.96 11.12 -16.16
N ASP A 104 0.31 11.99 -16.95
CA ASP A 104 0.98 13.06 -17.71
C ASP A 104 1.39 14.16 -16.73
N ASP A 105 2.62 14.02 -16.21
CA ASP A 105 3.36 15.04 -15.49
C ASP A 105 3.67 16.23 -16.44
N LYS A 106 2.74 17.18 -16.56
CA LYS A 106 3.06 18.52 -17.09
C LYS A 106 3.60 19.42 -15.98
N GLY A 107 4.83 19.16 -15.58
CA GLY A 107 5.69 20.14 -14.93
C GLY A 107 6.32 21.09 -15.94
N ASP A 108 5.62 22.17 -16.33
CA ASP A 108 6.26 23.30 -17.01
C ASP A 108 6.70 24.35 -15.98
N ASP A 109 7.89 24.12 -15.40
CA ASP A 109 8.69 25.14 -14.75
C ASP A 109 9.25 26.12 -15.79
N LYS A 110 8.60 27.28 -15.99
CA LYS A 110 9.26 28.43 -16.62
C LYS A 110 9.84 29.36 -15.56
N ALA A 111 11.04 29.00 -15.10
CA ALA A 111 11.96 29.96 -14.51
C ALA A 111 12.39 31.01 -15.54
N LEU A 112 12.41 32.25 -15.07
CA LEU A 112 12.95 33.44 -15.73
C LEU A 112 14.36 33.20 -16.28
N THR A 113 14.55 33.39 -17.60
CA THR A 113 15.83 33.78 -18.19
C THR A 113 15.62 34.78 -19.34
N SER A 114 16.02 36.03 -19.07
CA SER A 114 16.62 37.02 -20.00
C SER A 114 16.03 37.21 -21.42
N LEU A 115 15.30 38.32 -21.63
CA LEU A 115 15.79 39.51 -22.37
C LEU A 115 14.92 40.74 -22.07
#